data_AF-A0AAW0C895-F1
#
_entry.id   AF-A0AAW0C895-F1
#
_cell.length_a   1.000
_cell.length_b   1.000
_cell.length_c   1.000
_cell.angle_alpha   90.00
_cell.angle_beta   90.00
_cell.angle_gamma   90.00
#
_symmetry.space_group_name_H-M   'P 1'
#
loop_
_entity.id
_entity.type
_entity.pdbx_description
1 polymer ?
#
loop_
_entity_poly.entity_id
_entity_poly.type
_entity_poly.pdbx_seq_one_letter_code
_entity_poly.pdbx_strand_id
1 'polypeptide(L)'
;MPEDFLLIRVIRQRFDLLDFDRQLLPVTPINRFAHVARKHDLLDACFTSLIKIYTLPNIEISEAFLKLREQARCHYQKPNDLAAGLEVINNTNLVFFSVAQKAEFYTLKGMFHARAKRNEDANNAFGQAVQLDMTQAKAWAEWGRFNDNMFKEVPADLSYAANAVSCYLQAAGQYKSEKSRPLIARIQWLLSVDDNTLAISRAFDTYKGDAAYWYWITSIPHLCMSLSNREVQQARYVLLNLARHYPQALFFQLRTTRECIMDNFQL
;
A
#
# COMPACT_ATOMS: atom_id res chain seq x y z
N MET A 1 -18.93 13.96 -27.49
CA MET A 1 -19.96 13.84 -26.43
C MET A 1 -19.56 12.66 -25.57
N PRO A 2 -19.42 12.83 -24.24
CA PRO A 2 -18.57 11.96 -23.45
C PRO A 2 -19.27 10.62 -23.16
N GLU A 3 -18.57 9.53 -23.49
CA GLU A 3 -18.99 8.12 -23.33
C GLU A 3 -19.23 7.72 -21.86
N ASP A 4 -18.89 8.59 -20.91
CA ASP A 4 -19.13 8.38 -19.47
C ASP A 4 -20.62 8.33 -19.09
N PHE A 5 -21.51 8.91 -19.90
CA PHE A 5 -22.96 8.87 -19.66
C PHE A 5 -23.62 7.54 -20.08
N LEU A 6 -22.95 6.71 -20.88
CA LEU A 6 -23.51 5.42 -21.34
C LEU A 6 -23.50 4.34 -20.25
N LEU A 7 -22.69 4.51 -19.19
CA LEU A 7 -22.61 3.56 -18.09
C LEU A 7 -23.93 3.43 -17.29
N ILE A 8 -24.80 4.44 -17.33
CA ILE A 8 -26.03 4.49 -16.51
C ILE A 8 -27.28 4.03 -17.28
N ARG A 9 -27.31 4.12 -18.63
CA ARG A 9 -28.48 3.69 -19.40
C ARG A 9 -28.57 2.18 -19.61
N VAL A 10 -27.46 1.46 -19.54
CA VAL A 10 -27.43 0.00 -19.80
C VAL A 10 -27.93 -0.83 -18.60
N ILE A 11 -28.05 -0.22 -17.40
CA ILE A 11 -28.47 -0.95 -16.18
C ILE A 11 -29.99 -1.27 -16.16
N ARG A 12 -30.82 -0.77 -17.09
CA ARG A 12 -32.29 -0.81 -16.94
C ARG A 12 -33.12 -1.56 -17.99
N GLN A 13 -32.57 -2.43 -18.85
CA GLN A 13 -33.46 -3.16 -19.79
C GLN A 13 -32.96 -4.55 -20.20
N ARG A 14 -33.37 -5.57 -19.44
CA ARG A 14 -34.06 -6.79 -19.90
C ARG A 14 -33.99 -7.87 -18.82
N PHE A 15 -35.04 -7.93 -18.00
CA PHE A 15 -35.54 -9.20 -17.48
C PHE A 15 -36.43 -9.75 -18.59
N ASP A 16 -36.03 -10.83 -19.24
CA ASP A 16 -36.94 -11.87 -19.78
C ASP A 16 -36.12 -13.06 -20.31
N LEU A 17 -36.30 -14.16 -19.59
CA LEU A 17 -36.25 -15.59 -19.92
C LEU A 17 -35.59 -16.08 -21.23
N LEU A 18 -34.78 -17.13 -21.04
CA LEU A 18 -34.32 -18.16 -21.99
C LEU A 18 -33.11 -17.78 -22.87
N ASP A 19 -31.90 -18.02 -22.33
CA ASP A 19 -30.77 -18.62 -23.05
C ASP A 19 -29.64 -18.95 -22.06
N PHE A 20 -29.81 -20.06 -21.33
CA PHE A 20 -28.70 -20.80 -20.75
C PHE A 20 -27.93 -21.46 -21.92
N ASP A 21 -26.60 -21.35 -21.98
CA ASP A 21 -25.66 -22.07 -22.87
C ASP A 21 -25.07 -21.44 -24.15
N ARG A 22 -25.09 -20.11 -24.39
CA ARG A 22 -24.16 -19.52 -25.39
C ARG A 22 -23.49 -18.21 -24.97
N GLN A 23 -22.15 -18.27 -24.87
CA GLN A 23 -21.22 -17.16 -25.14
C GLN A 23 -21.20 -15.94 -24.18
N LEU A 24 -21.05 -16.18 -22.88
CA LEU A 24 -20.43 -15.17 -22.02
C LEU A 24 -18.91 -15.31 -22.16
N LEU A 25 -18.27 -14.52 -23.03
CA LEU A 25 -16.87 -14.14 -22.81
C LEU A 25 -16.87 -13.47 -21.42
N PRO A 26 -16.36 -14.14 -20.36
CA PRO A 26 -16.51 -13.56 -19.04
C PRO A 26 -15.61 -12.31 -19.01
N VAL A 27 -16.07 -11.23 -18.40
CA VAL A 27 -15.24 -10.02 -18.25
C VAL A 27 -13.98 -10.35 -17.44
N THR A 28 -14.06 -11.38 -16.59
CA THR A 28 -12.97 -11.92 -15.77
C THR A 28 -11.70 -12.30 -16.56
N PRO A 29 -11.69 -13.17 -17.61
CA PRO A 29 -10.52 -13.38 -18.46
C PRO A 29 -9.93 -12.11 -19.08
N ILE A 30 -10.76 -11.16 -19.51
CA ILE A 30 -10.30 -9.90 -20.11
C ILE A 30 -9.55 -9.06 -19.06
N ASN A 31 -10.14 -8.93 -17.86
CA ASN A 31 -9.50 -8.24 -16.74
C ASN A 31 -8.20 -8.92 -16.28
N ARG A 32 -8.16 -10.26 -16.25
CA ARG A 32 -6.93 -11.01 -15.93
C ARG A 32 -5.85 -10.82 -17.00
N PHE A 33 -6.22 -10.88 -18.28
CA PHE A 33 -5.29 -10.62 -19.37
C PHE A 33 -4.74 -9.19 -19.31
N ALA A 34 -5.60 -8.19 -19.12
CA ALA A 34 -5.17 -6.80 -19.00
C ALA A 34 -4.21 -6.60 -17.81
N HIS A 35 -4.49 -7.23 -16.67
CA HIS A 35 -3.60 -7.20 -15.50
C HIS A 35 -2.21 -7.80 -15.79
N VAL A 36 -2.15 -8.92 -16.50
CA VAL A 36 -0.89 -9.58 -16.90
C VAL A 36 -0.15 -8.74 -17.95
N ALA A 37 -0.83 -8.28 -18.99
CA ALA A 37 -0.26 -7.41 -20.03
C ALA A 37 0.38 -6.16 -19.42
N ARG A 38 -0.30 -5.51 -18.46
CA ARG A 38 0.24 -4.36 -17.72
C ARG A 38 1.49 -4.70 -16.91
N LYS A 39 1.54 -5.88 -16.28
CA LYS A 39 2.72 -6.35 -15.54
C LYS A 39 3.93 -6.61 -16.45
N HIS A 40 3.68 -6.99 -17.70
CA HIS A 40 4.69 -7.17 -18.74
C HIS A 40 4.97 -5.89 -19.55
N ASP A 41 4.49 -4.73 -19.08
CA ASP A 41 4.67 -3.42 -19.73
C ASP A 41 4.07 -3.28 -21.14
N LEU A 42 3.14 -4.17 -21.50
CA LEU A 42 2.39 -4.13 -22.76
C LEU A 42 1.14 -3.25 -22.61
N LEU A 43 1.35 -1.95 -22.45
CA LEU A 43 0.28 -1.00 -22.10
C LEU A 43 -0.80 -0.88 -23.19
N ASP A 44 -0.42 -0.93 -24.46
CA ASP A 44 -1.38 -0.80 -25.57
C ASP A 44 -2.26 -2.06 -25.70
N ALA A 45 -1.71 -3.24 -25.37
CA ALA A 45 -2.47 -4.48 -25.26
C ALA A 45 -3.42 -4.48 -24.03
N CYS A 46 -2.99 -3.86 -22.90
CA CYS A 46 -3.86 -3.56 -21.75
C CYS A 46 -5.07 -2.74 -22.22
N PHE A 47 -4.85 -1.57 -22.82
CA PHE A 47 -5.94 -0.68 -23.25
C PHE A 47 -6.88 -1.33 -24.27
N THR A 48 -6.32 -1.97 -25.31
CA THR A 48 -7.12 -2.66 -26.34
C THR A 48 -8.02 -3.73 -25.72
N SER A 49 -7.54 -4.44 -24.72
CA SER A 49 -8.34 -5.45 -24.00
C SER A 49 -9.41 -4.82 -23.12
N LEU A 50 -9.11 -3.74 -22.42
CA LEU A 50 -10.07 -3.05 -21.55
C LEU A 50 -11.22 -2.40 -22.35
N ILE A 51 -10.97 -1.96 -23.58
CA ILE A 51 -12.01 -1.40 -24.47
C ILE A 51 -13.04 -2.47 -24.85
N LYS A 52 -12.61 -3.73 -25.05
CA LYS A 52 -13.52 -4.85 -25.37
C LYS A 52 -14.54 -5.14 -24.27
N ILE A 53 -14.34 -4.64 -23.05
CA ILE A 53 -15.33 -4.79 -21.97
C ILE A 53 -16.61 -4.01 -22.29
N TYR A 54 -16.50 -2.86 -22.97
CA TYR A 54 -17.67 -2.05 -23.36
C TYR A 54 -18.56 -2.71 -24.41
N THR A 55 -18.07 -3.72 -25.14
CA THR A 55 -18.88 -4.45 -26.12
C THR A 55 -19.76 -5.51 -25.46
N LEU A 56 -19.61 -5.74 -24.15
CA LEU A 56 -20.39 -6.73 -23.41
C LEU A 56 -21.66 -6.08 -22.82
N PRO A 57 -22.84 -6.70 -22.97
CA PRO A 57 -24.12 -6.09 -22.62
C PRO A 57 -24.36 -5.99 -21.10
N ASN A 58 -23.80 -6.92 -20.31
CA ASN A 58 -23.95 -6.96 -18.86
C ASN A 58 -22.57 -6.96 -18.20
N ILE A 59 -22.24 -5.88 -17.46
CA ILE A 59 -20.99 -5.77 -16.71
C ILE A 59 -21.34 -5.69 -15.22
N GLU A 60 -20.81 -6.62 -14.43
CA GLU A 60 -20.97 -6.57 -12.98
C GLU A 60 -20.22 -5.37 -12.38
N ILE A 61 -20.75 -4.76 -11.32
CA ILE A 61 -20.12 -3.61 -10.63
C ILE A 61 -18.69 -3.98 -10.16
N SER A 62 -18.48 -5.21 -9.70
CA SER A 62 -17.17 -5.70 -9.28
C SER A 62 -16.16 -5.79 -10.44
N GLU A 63 -16.61 -6.16 -11.63
CA GLU A 63 -15.79 -6.26 -12.84
C GLU A 63 -15.51 -4.88 -13.46
N ALA A 64 -16.47 -3.95 -13.39
CA ALA A 64 -16.28 -2.55 -13.75
C ALA A 64 -15.22 -1.87 -12.86
N PHE A 65 -15.21 -2.18 -11.56
CA PHE A 65 -14.16 -1.73 -10.65
C PHE A 65 -12.77 -2.21 -11.11
N LEU A 66 -12.63 -3.50 -11.43
CA LEU A 66 -11.34 -4.06 -11.89
C LEU A 66 -10.88 -3.40 -13.19
N LYS A 67 -11.79 -3.13 -14.13
CA LYS A 67 -11.50 -2.39 -15.36
C LYS A 67 -10.94 -1.01 -15.05
N LEU A 68 -11.68 -0.19 -14.29
CA LEU A 68 -11.28 1.18 -13.98
C LEU A 68 -9.96 1.22 -13.21
N ARG A 69 -9.75 0.25 -12.31
CA ARG A 69 -8.50 0.10 -11.57
C ARG A 69 -7.31 -0.19 -12.48
N GLU A 70 -7.44 -1.14 -13.41
CA GLU A 70 -6.35 -1.45 -14.34
C GLU A 70 -6.14 -0.31 -15.36
N GLN A 71 -7.21 0.36 -15.81
CA GLN A 71 -7.12 1.55 -16.66
C GLN A 71 -6.32 2.67 -15.98
N ALA A 72 -6.66 3.00 -14.73
CA ALA A 72 -5.92 3.98 -13.94
C ALA A 72 -4.45 3.56 -13.76
N ARG A 73 -4.17 2.29 -13.49
CA ARG A 73 -2.79 1.80 -13.35
C ARG A 73 -2.00 1.84 -14.67
N CYS A 74 -2.64 1.57 -15.81
CA CYS A 74 -2.01 1.68 -17.14
C CYS A 74 -1.65 3.16 -17.43
N HIS A 75 -2.50 4.14 -17.09
CA HIS A 75 -2.14 5.57 -17.18
C HIS A 75 -1.04 5.97 -16.18
N TYR A 76 -1.03 5.41 -14.97
CA TYR A 76 0.02 5.71 -13.99
C TYR A 76 1.42 5.28 -14.43
N GLN A 77 1.55 4.23 -15.24
CA GLN A 77 2.84 3.82 -15.80
C GLN A 77 3.35 4.79 -16.87
N LYS A 78 2.46 5.44 -17.64
CA LYS A 78 2.81 6.44 -18.67
C LYS A 78 3.00 7.83 -18.03
N PRO A 79 4.21 8.41 -17.98
CA PRO A 79 4.44 9.71 -17.34
C PRO A 79 3.70 10.88 -18.01
N ASN A 80 3.32 10.76 -19.27
CA ASN A 80 2.66 11.84 -20.02
C ASN A 80 1.14 11.85 -19.83
N ASP A 81 0.55 10.75 -19.33
CA ASP A 81 -0.92 10.57 -19.26
C ASP A 81 -1.48 10.68 -17.83
N LEU A 82 -0.72 11.24 -16.88
CA LEU A 82 -1.17 11.38 -15.48
C LEU A 82 -2.47 12.19 -15.36
N ALA A 83 -2.63 13.23 -16.17
CA ALA A 83 -3.84 14.05 -16.18
C ALA A 83 -5.08 13.25 -16.63
N ALA A 84 -4.96 12.47 -17.70
CA ALA A 84 -6.02 11.62 -18.21
C ALA A 84 -6.42 10.55 -17.18
N GLY A 85 -5.45 9.95 -16.50
CA GLY A 85 -5.72 8.99 -15.42
C GLY A 85 -6.48 9.62 -14.25
N LEU A 86 -6.15 10.85 -13.87
CA LEU A 86 -6.83 11.56 -12.79
C LEU A 86 -8.26 11.98 -13.18
N GLU A 87 -8.49 12.37 -14.43
CA GLU A 87 -9.81 12.69 -14.95
C GLU A 87 -10.75 11.47 -14.90
N VAL A 88 -10.28 10.30 -15.34
CA VAL A 88 -11.04 9.05 -15.24
C VAL A 88 -11.46 8.76 -13.80
N ILE A 89 -10.56 8.98 -12.83
CA ILE A 89 -10.87 8.75 -11.41
C ILE A 89 -11.90 9.77 -10.90
N ASN A 90 -11.76 11.04 -11.24
CA ASN A 90 -12.65 12.09 -10.75
C ASN A 90 -14.06 12.01 -11.37
N ASN A 91 -14.17 11.59 -12.64
CA ASN A 91 -15.45 11.46 -13.33
C ASN A 91 -16.19 10.15 -12.98
N THR A 92 -15.54 9.22 -12.27
CA THR A 92 -16.16 7.96 -11.87
C THR A 92 -17.17 8.20 -10.74
N ASN A 93 -18.42 7.76 -10.96
CA ASN A 93 -19.42 7.76 -9.89
C ASN A 93 -19.15 6.62 -8.89
N LEU A 94 -18.70 6.99 -7.69
CA LEU A 94 -18.35 6.02 -6.66
C LEU A 94 -19.54 5.44 -5.89
N VAL A 95 -20.77 5.94 -6.05
CA VAL A 95 -21.92 5.61 -5.18
C VAL A 95 -22.15 4.10 -5.03
N PHE A 96 -22.02 3.36 -6.13
CA PHE A 96 -22.31 1.92 -6.21
C PHE A 96 -21.17 1.00 -5.74
N PHE A 97 -19.98 1.55 -5.46
CA PHE A 97 -18.84 0.75 -4.99
C PHE A 97 -18.89 0.51 -3.49
N SER A 98 -18.31 -0.62 -3.08
CA SER A 98 -18.11 -0.94 -1.66
C SER A 98 -17.13 0.06 -1.01
N VAL A 99 -17.16 0.14 0.32
CA VAL A 99 -16.26 1.04 1.07
C VAL A 99 -14.79 0.73 0.79
N ALA A 100 -14.43 -0.56 0.72
CA ALA A 100 -13.06 -0.99 0.40
C ALA A 100 -12.64 -0.58 -1.04
N GLN A 101 -13.54 -0.69 -2.01
CA GLN A 101 -13.29 -0.25 -3.40
C GLN A 101 -13.13 1.28 -3.48
N LYS A 102 -13.95 2.03 -2.75
CA LYS A 102 -13.83 3.49 -2.63
C LYS A 102 -12.47 3.87 -2.05
N ALA A 103 -12.06 3.23 -0.95
CA ALA A 103 -10.76 3.46 -0.32
C ALA A 103 -9.59 3.17 -1.27
N GLU A 104 -9.65 2.09 -2.07
CA GLU A 104 -8.62 1.82 -3.08
C GLU A 104 -8.58 2.91 -4.18
N PHE A 105 -9.73 3.45 -4.61
CA PHE A 105 -9.79 4.56 -5.54
C PHE A 105 -9.19 5.85 -4.99
N TYR A 106 -9.50 6.23 -3.75
CA TYR A 106 -8.89 7.40 -3.11
C TYR A 106 -7.38 7.20 -2.92
N THR A 107 -6.93 5.97 -2.64
CA THR A 107 -5.49 5.65 -2.60
C THR A 107 -4.84 5.90 -3.96
N LEU A 108 -5.45 5.43 -5.05
CA LEU A 108 -4.94 5.69 -6.41
C LEU A 108 -4.92 7.18 -6.71
N LYS A 109 -5.98 7.92 -6.37
CA LYS A 109 -6.03 9.38 -6.50
C LYS A 109 -4.86 10.06 -5.79
N GLY A 110 -4.57 9.67 -4.55
CA GLY A 110 -3.40 10.14 -3.80
C GLY A 110 -2.08 9.86 -4.50
N MET A 111 -1.91 8.65 -5.08
CA MET A 111 -0.72 8.31 -5.86
C MET A 111 -0.53 9.19 -7.10
N PHE A 112 -1.63 9.53 -7.80
CA PHE A 112 -1.60 10.45 -8.94
C PHE A 112 -1.20 11.87 -8.51
N HIS A 113 -1.80 12.40 -7.44
CA HIS A 113 -1.43 13.72 -6.90
C HIS A 113 0.03 13.78 -6.46
N ALA A 114 0.52 12.73 -5.77
CA ALA A 114 1.91 12.64 -5.34
C ALA A 114 2.87 12.67 -6.53
N ARG A 115 2.58 11.91 -7.59
CA ARG A 115 3.42 11.90 -8.80
C ARG A 115 3.31 13.18 -9.62
N ALA A 116 2.19 13.91 -9.51
CA ALA A 116 2.00 15.23 -10.09
C ALA A 116 2.56 16.37 -9.22
N LYS A 117 3.31 16.06 -8.14
CA LYS A 117 3.89 17.02 -7.18
C LYS A 117 2.86 17.94 -6.48
N ARG A 118 1.61 17.48 -6.34
CA ARG A 118 0.56 18.16 -5.57
C ARG A 118 0.47 17.54 -4.18
N ASN A 119 1.40 17.94 -3.31
CA ASN A 119 1.63 17.25 -2.03
C ASN A 119 0.45 17.37 -1.05
N GLU A 120 -0.17 18.54 -0.94
CA GLU A 120 -1.35 18.76 -0.07
C GLU A 120 -2.54 17.91 -0.51
N ASP A 121 -2.85 17.92 -1.82
CA ASP A 121 -3.94 17.11 -2.38
C ASP A 121 -3.68 15.61 -2.18
N ALA A 122 -2.42 15.19 -2.33
CA ALA A 122 -2.01 13.81 -2.11
C ALA A 122 -2.25 13.38 -0.67
N ASN A 123 -1.79 14.18 0.30
CA ASN A 123 -1.97 13.91 1.72
C ASN A 123 -3.46 13.82 2.10
N ASN A 124 -4.27 14.77 1.60
CA ASN A 124 -5.71 14.77 1.82
C ASN A 124 -6.39 13.53 1.22
N ALA A 125 -6.02 13.13 0.00
CA ALA A 125 -6.58 11.94 -0.65
C ALA A 125 -6.21 10.65 0.08
N PHE A 126 -4.97 10.51 0.56
CA PHE A 126 -4.56 9.37 1.37
C PHE A 126 -5.27 9.33 2.73
N GLY A 127 -5.39 10.49 3.39
CA GLY A 127 -6.15 10.62 4.63
C GLY A 127 -7.60 10.18 4.48
N GLN A 128 -8.28 10.62 3.42
CA GLN A 128 -9.65 10.18 3.09
C GLN A 128 -9.72 8.68 2.82
N ALA A 129 -8.77 8.11 2.07
CA ALA A 129 -8.74 6.68 1.77
C ALA A 129 -8.69 5.82 3.04
N VAL A 130 -7.83 6.22 3.98
CA VAL A 130 -7.62 5.52 5.24
C VAL A 130 -8.78 5.72 6.22
N GLN A 131 -9.40 6.89 6.24
CA GLN A 131 -10.60 7.16 7.05
C GLN A 131 -11.80 6.33 6.60
N LEU A 132 -11.93 6.09 5.29
CA LEU A 132 -12.98 5.23 4.73
C LEU A 132 -12.79 3.77 5.13
N ASP A 133 -11.57 3.25 5.02
CA ASP A 133 -11.26 1.87 5.38
C ASP A 133 -9.89 1.76 6.06
N MET A 134 -9.92 1.67 7.39
CA MET A 134 -8.72 1.53 8.22
C MET A 134 -8.02 0.17 8.04
N THR A 135 -8.72 -0.84 7.50
CA THR A 135 -8.19 -2.21 7.32
C THR A 135 -7.41 -2.38 6.03
N GLN A 136 -7.51 -1.40 5.11
CA GLN A 136 -6.84 -1.45 3.81
C GLN A 136 -5.33 -1.20 3.94
N ALA A 137 -4.55 -2.26 4.16
CA ALA A 137 -3.09 -2.21 4.34
C ALA A 137 -2.35 -1.45 3.23
N LYS A 138 -2.83 -1.55 1.98
CA LYS A 138 -2.22 -0.88 0.83
C LYS A 138 -2.33 0.64 0.89
N ALA A 139 -3.43 1.17 1.40
CA ALA A 139 -3.62 2.62 1.54
C ALA A 139 -2.57 3.20 2.48
N TRP A 140 -2.39 2.56 3.65
CA TRP A 140 -1.36 2.90 4.62
C TRP A 140 0.06 2.80 4.07
N ALA A 141 0.36 1.74 3.30
CA ALA A 141 1.70 1.56 2.75
C ALA A 141 2.06 2.63 1.70
N GLU A 142 1.12 3.00 0.82
CA GLU A 142 1.36 4.06 -0.16
C GLU A 142 1.42 5.44 0.51
N TRP A 143 0.63 5.70 1.55
CA TRP A 143 0.73 6.94 2.32
C TRP A 143 2.07 7.04 3.08
N GLY A 144 2.54 5.93 3.65
CA GLY A 144 3.88 5.85 4.25
C GLY A 144 4.99 6.12 3.24
N ARG A 145 4.89 5.56 2.03
CA ARG A 145 5.84 5.84 0.92
C ARG A 145 5.82 7.29 0.47
N PHE A 146 4.65 7.91 0.42
CA PHE A 146 4.51 9.33 0.12
C PHE A 146 5.26 10.17 1.16
N ASN A 147 4.99 9.95 2.46
CA ASN A 147 5.68 10.65 3.54
C ASN A 147 7.19 10.40 3.55
N ASP A 148 7.62 9.17 3.25
CA ASP A 148 9.04 8.82 3.15
C ASP A 148 9.74 9.52 1.96
N ASN A 149 9.04 9.70 0.84
CA ASN A 149 9.54 10.53 -0.27
C ASN A 149 9.59 12.01 0.10
N MET A 150 8.59 12.53 0.81
CA MET A 150 8.61 13.90 1.34
C MET A 150 9.79 14.13 2.29
N PHE A 151 10.09 13.15 3.15
CA PHE A 151 11.25 13.21 4.04
C PHE A 151 12.59 13.22 3.28
N LYS A 152 12.68 12.53 2.13
CA LYS A 152 13.87 12.61 1.27
C LYS A 152 14.04 13.98 0.63
N GLU A 153 12.94 14.64 0.26
CA GLU A 153 12.97 15.99 -0.31
C GLU A 153 13.27 17.06 0.75
N VAL A 154 12.73 16.89 1.97
CA VAL A 154 12.90 17.81 3.10
C VAL A 154 13.39 17.05 4.33
N PRO A 155 14.71 16.73 4.44
CA PRO A 155 15.25 15.95 5.56
C PRO A 155 15.19 16.67 6.91
N ALA A 156 14.98 17.99 6.90
CA ALA A 156 14.88 18.80 8.13
C ALA A 156 13.57 18.57 8.88
N ASP A 157 12.51 18.12 8.19
CA ASP A 157 11.20 17.92 8.80
C ASP A 157 10.96 16.45 9.13
N LEU A 158 11.27 16.09 10.37
CA LEU A 158 11.09 14.73 10.90
C LEU A 158 9.62 14.36 11.13
N SER A 159 8.67 15.30 11.01
CA SER A 159 7.25 14.99 11.11
C SER A 159 6.80 14.04 10.00
N TYR A 160 7.35 14.19 8.79
CA TYR A 160 7.12 13.26 7.68
C TYR A 160 7.65 11.87 7.99
N ALA A 161 8.84 11.76 8.59
CA ALA A 161 9.40 10.47 9.00
C ALA A 161 8.56 9.79 10.09
N ALA A 162 8.10 10.55 11.09
CA ALA A 162 7.22 10.06 12.15
C ALA A 162 5.86 9.56 11.61
N ASN A 163 5.27 10.32 10.68
CA ASN A 163 4.04 9.92 9.99
C ASN A 163 4.26 8.68 9.13
N ALA A 164 5.40 8.58 8.43
CA ALA A 164 5.77 7.42 7.63
C ALA A 164 5.88 6.15 8.50
N VAL A 165 6.56 6.22 9.65
CA VAL A 165 6.67 5.08 10.59
C VAL A 165 5.30 4.63 11.08
N SER A 166 4.43 5.58 11.47
CA SER A 166 3.07 5.27 11.92
C SER A 166 2.27 4.55 10.84
N CYS A 167 2.34 5.04 9.59
CA CYS A 167 1.68 4.43 8.44
C CYS A 167 2.25 3.04 8.11
N TYR A 168 3.57 2.88 8.15
CA TYR A 168 4.22 1.60 7.86
C TYR A 168 3.93 0.54 8.93
N LEU A 169 3.87 0.91 10.21
CA LEU A 169 3.48 -0.01 11.28
C LEU A 169 2.04 -0.48 11.09
N GLN A 170 1.13 0.45 10.81
CA GLN A 170 -0.26 0.11 10.54
C GLN A 170 -0.40 -0.78 9.29
N ALA A 171 0.34 -0.49 8.22
CA ALA A 171 0.37 -1.34 7.03
C ALA A 171 0.93 -2.74 7.30
N ALA A 172 2.03 -2.84 8.06
CA ALA A 172 2.67 -4.11 8.38
C ALA A 172 1.74 -5.02 9.19
N GLY A 173 1.02 -4.46 10.16
CA GLY A 173 0.03 -5.17 10.96
C GLY A 173 -1.14 -5.73 10.15
N GLN A 174 -1.59 -4.99 9.14
CA GLN A 174 -2.73 -5.38 8.30
C GLN A 174 -2.34 -6.30 7.14
N TYR A 175 -1.14 -6.16 6.55
CA TYR A 175 -0.75 -6.98 5.40
C TYR A 175 -0.64 -8.47 5.73
N LYS A 176 -0.13 -8.79 6.93
CA LYS A 176 0.16 -10.16 7.40
C LYS A 176 0.74 -11.06 6.29
N SER A 177 1.67 -10.52 5.49
CA SER A 177 2.26 -11.16 4.32
C SER A 177 3.72 -10.69 4.16
N GLU A 178 4.50 -11.36 3.30
CA GLU A 178 5.92 -11.03 3.03
C GLU A 178 6.16 -9.57 2.61
N LYS A 179 5.13 -8.91 2.09
CA LYS A 179 5.14 -7.48 1.75
C LYS A 179 5.41 -6.57 2.95
N SER A 180 5.23 -7.04 4.18
CA SER A 180 5.55 -6.29 5.40
C SER A 180 7.04 -6.18 5.67
N ARG A 181 7.86 -7.16 5.24
CA ARG A 181 9.32 -7.18 5.49
C ARG A 181 10.04 -5.91 5.02
N PRO A 182 9.86 -5.42 3.76
CA PRO A 182 10.50 -4.18 3.35
C PRO A 182 10.00 -2.95 4.12
N LEU A 183 8.75 -2.95 4.59
CA LEU A 183 8.22 -1.86 5.42
C LEU A 183 8.88 -1.86 6.80
N ILE A 184 9.04 -3.04 7.41
CA ILE A 184 9.74 -3.22 8.68
C ILE A 184 11.20 -2.77 8.57
N ALA A 185 11.91 -3.21 7.53
CA ALA A 185 13.28 -2.76 7.28
C ALA A 185 13.37 -1.23 7.14
N ARG A 186 12.37 -0.61 6.50
CA ARG A 186 12.31 0.86 6.38
C ARG A 186 12.03 1.54 7.71
N ILE A 187 11.16 0.99 8.55
CA ILE A 187 10.90 1.49 9.91
C ILE A 187 12.18 1.48 10.74
N GLN A 188 12.92 0.37 10.72
CA GLN A 188 14.20 0.26 11.44
C GLN A 188 15.20 1.31 10.95
N TRP A 189 15.29 1.52 9.64
CA TRP A 189 16.15 2.57 9.11
C TRP A 189 15.71 3.97 9.56
N LEU A 190 14.41 4.28 9.56
CA LEU A 190 13.90 5.58 10.01
C LEU A 190 14.18 5.83 11.50
N LEU A 191 14.09 4.80 12.34
CA LEU A 191 14.45 4.88 13.77
C LEU A 191 15.92 5.21 13.98
N SER A 192 16.82 4.72 13.13
CA SER A 192 18.25 5.03 13.22
C SER A 192 18.61 6.49 12.92
N VAL A 193 17.72 7.22 12.24
CA VAL A 193 17.92 8.62 11.80
C VAL A 193 17.29 9.63 12.79
N ASP A 194 16.64 9.15 13.85
CA ASP A 194 15.91 10.00 14.80
C ASP A 194 16.82 11.05 15.48
N ASP A 195 16.24 12.20 15.79
CA ASP A 195 16.93 13.31 16.44
C ASP A 195 16.78 13.27 17.97
N ASN A 196 17.34 14.27 18.65
CA ASN A 196 17.23 14.38 20.11
C ASN A 196 15.79 14.64 20.58
N THR A 197 14.86 15.03 19.69
CA THR A 197 13.44 15.23 20.03
C THR A 197 12.65 13.92 20.03
N LEU A 198 13.27 12.82 19.57
CA LEU A 198 12.70 11.47 19.56
C LEU A 198 11.31 11.43 18.91
N ALA A 199 11.11 12.20 17.84
CA ALA A 199 9.81 12.33 17.18
C ALA A 199 9.40 10.99 16.54
N ILE A 200 10.35 10.30 15.90
CA ILE A 200 10.10 9.02 15.23
C ILE A 200 9.88 7.91 16.26
N SER A 201 10.70 7.89 17.30
CA SER A 201 10.58 6.96 18.43
C SER A 201 9.22 7.08 19.13
N ARG A 202 8.75 8.30 19.39
CA ARG A 202 7.41 8.55 19.97
C ARG A 202 6.28 8.06 19.06
N ALA A 203 6.41 8.23 17.75
CA ALA A 203 5.43 7.72 16.79
C ALA A 203 5.37 6.18 16.80
N PHE A 204 6.53 5.52 16.91
CA PHE A 204 6.61 4.08 17.09
C PHE A 204 5.93 3.62 18.38
N ASP A 205 6.20 4.27 19.52
CA ASP A 205 5.66 3.89 20.83
C ASP A 205 4.15 4.17 20.97
N THR A 206 3.62 5.13 20.20
CA THR A 206 2.18 5.46 20.18
C THR A 206 1.35 4.38 19.46
N TYR A 207 1.99 3.54 18.65
CA TYR A 207 1.32 2.50 17.90
C TYR A 207 0.74 1.40 18.81
N LYS A 208 -0.58 1.18 18.73
CA LYS A 208 -1.31 0.17 19.53
C LYS A 208 -1.87 -0.99 18.71
N GLY A 209 -1.54 -1.09 17.43
CA GLY A 209 -2.02 -2.15 16.56
C GLY A 209 -1.26 -3.48 16.74
N ASP A 210 -1.65 -4.49 15.96
CA ASP A 210 -0.94 -5.76 15.88
C ASP A 210 0.39 -5.56 15.13
N ALA A 211 1.52 -5.64 15.82
CA ALA A 211 2.85 -5.45 15.24
C ALA A 211 3.28 -6.60 14.31
N ALA A 212 2.50 -7.67 14.19
CA ALA A 212 2.75 -8.84 13.34
C ALA A 212 4.18 -9.41 13.54
N TYR A 213 4.52 -9.72 14.79
CA TYR A 213 5.86 -10.13 15.26
C TYR A 213 6.54 -11.22 14.42
N TRP A 214 5.78 -12.12 13.80
CA TRP A 214 6.31 -13.14 12.89
C TRP A 214 7.22 -12.56 11.80
N TYR A 215 6.86 -11.41 11.23
CA TYR A 215 7.63 -10.79 10.14
C TYR A 215 8.89 -10.06 10.61
N TRP A 216 9.01 -9.80 11.91
CA TRP A 216 10.21 -9.22 12.52
C TRP A 216 11.32 -10.25 12.74
N ILE A 217 11.01 -11.56 12.66
CA ILE A 217 11.99 -12.64 12.86
C ILE A 217 13.17 -12.52 11.89
N THR A 218 12.91 -12.19 10.62
CA THR A 218 13.97 -12.02 9.62
C THR A 218 14.88 -10.82 9.91
N SER A 219 14.41 -9.86 10.72
CA SER A 219 15.15 -8.67 11.10
C SER A 219 15.83 -8.80 12.48
N ILE A 220 15.81 -9.97 13.12
CA ILE A 220 16.45 -10.20 14.43
C ILE A 220 17.92 -9.79 14.45
N PRO A 221 18.78 -10.17 13.48
CA PRO A 221 20.19 -9.77 13.51
C PRO A 221 20.37 -8.25 13.52
N HIS A 222 19.56 -7.54 12.73
CA HIS A 222 19.55 -6.07 12.72
C HIS A 222 19.07 -5.49 14.06
N LEU A 223 17.99 -6.03 14.65
CA LEU A 223 17.52 -5.60 15.97
C LEU A 223 18.57 -5.83 17.07
N CYS A 224 19.32 -6.92 16.99
CA CYS A 224 20.41 -7.21 17.93
C CYS A 224 21.55 -6.18 17.80
N MET A 225 21.93 -5.81 16.58
CA MET A 225 22.90 -4.72 16.33
C MET A 225 22.39 -3.36 16.83
N SER A 226 21.10 -3.08 16.64
CA SER A 226 20.44 -1.86 17.09
C SER A 226 20.49 -1.66 18.60
N LEU A 227 20.76 -2.71 19.40
CA LEU A 227 20.94 -2.60 20.85
C LEU A 227 22.17 -1.76 21.26
N SER A 228 23.17 -1.65 20.39
CA SER A 228 24.36 -0.82 20.61
C SER A 228 24.17 0.62 20.14
N ASN A 229 23.04 0.94 19.49
CA ASN A 229 22.75 2.23 18.87
C ASN A 229 21.67 3.00 19.67
N ARG A 230 21.35 4.22 19.21
CA ARG A 230 20.37 5.12 19.86
C ARG A 230 18.96 4.53 19.97
N GLU A 231 18.57 3.72 18.99
CA GLU A 231 17.26 3.05 18.86
C GLU A 231 17.09 1.82 19.79
N VAL A 232 17.97 1.67 20.79
CA VAL A 232 17.97 0.54 21.74
C VAL A 232 16.63 0.33 22.43
N GLN A 233 15.87 1.39 22.73
CA GLN A 233 14.60 1.26 23.45
C GLN A 233 13.55 0.52 22.62
N GLN A 234 13.35 0.94 21.38
CA GLN A 234 12.38 0.34 20.45
C GLN A 234 12.84 -1.05 20.01
N ALA A 235 14.14 -1.23 19.72
CA ALA A 235 14.70 -2.54 19.41
C ALA A 235 14.49 -3.54 20.57
N ARG A 236 14.76 -3.12 21.81
CA ARG A 236 14.52 -3.93 23.01
C ARG A 236 13.05 -4.28 23.18
N TYR A 237 12.13 -3.34 22.94
CA TYR A 237 10.69 -3.61 23.01
C TYR A 237 10.27 -4.72 22.03
N VAL A 238 10.73 -4.66 20.77
CA VAL A 238 10.42 -5.68 19.77
C VAL A 238 11.05 -7.02 20.14
N LEU A 239 12.32 -7.04 20.54
CA LEU A 239 13.04 -8.26 20.93
C LEU A 239 12.41 -8.95 22.14
N LEU A 240 11.94 -8.20 23.15
CA LEU A 240 11.25 -8.77 24.30
C LEU A 240 9.92 -9.43 23.91
N ASN A 241 9.17 -8.82 23.00
CA ASN A 241 7.94 -9.43 22.49
C ASN A 241 8.24 -10.65 21.61
N LEU A 242 9.30 -10.60 20.79
CA LEU A 242 9.78 -11.76 20.03
C LEU A 242 10.21 -12.91 20.95
N ALA A 243 10.89 -12.63 22.06
CA ALA A 243 11.30 -13.64 23.02
C ALA A 243 10.10 -14.38 23.64
N ARG A 244 8.98 -13.66 23.87
CA ARG A 244 7.75 -14.23 24.42
C ARG A 244 7.01 -15.13 23.42
N HIS A 245 6.96 -14.75 22.15
CA HIS A 245 6.20 -15.48 21.13
C HIS A 245 7.03 -16.54 20.39
N TYR A 246 8.31 -16.26 20.13
CA TYR A 246 9.20 -17.06 19.28
C TYR A 246 10.62 -17.21 19.90
N PRO A 247 10.75 -17.81 21.09
CA PRO A 247 12.03 -17.90 21.80
C PRO A 247 13.11 -18.66 21.01
N GLN A 248 12.73 -19.70 20.25
CA GLN A 248 13.65 -20.52 19.48
C GLN A 248 14.37 -19.74 18.38
N ALA A 249 13.66 -18.83 17.69
CA ALA A 249 14.23 -18.02 16.62
C ALA A 249 15.24 -16.98 17.14
N LEU A 250 15.11 -16.57 18.41
CA LEU A 250 15.89 -15.51 19.00
C LEU A 250 17.13 -16.02 19.76
N PHE A 251 17.06 -17.21 20.35
CA PHE A 251 18.06 -17.75 21.28
C PHE A 251 19.51 -17.71 20.74
N PHE A 252 19.74 -18.31 19.57
CA PHE A 252 21.09 -18.42 19.01
C PHE A 252 21.68 -17.05 18.66
N GLN A 253 20.89 -16.20 18.00
CA GLN A 253 21.34 -14.87 17.58
C GLN A 253 21.67 -13.97 18.79
N LEU A 254 20.85 -13.99 19.84
CA LEU A 254 21.14 -13.25 21.07
C LEU A 254 22.40 -13.76 21.77
N ARG A 255 22.61 -15.07 21.83
CA ARG A 255 23.79 -15.65 22.45
C ARG A 255 25.07 -15.19 21.75
N THR A 256 25.12 -15.32 20.43
CA THR A 256 26.27 -14.87 19.63
C THR A 256 26.51 -13.38 19.79
N THR A 257 25.46 -12.56 19.73
CA THR A 257 25.60 -11.10 19.89
C THR A 257 26.12 -10.74 21.29
N ARG A 258 25.65 -11.43 22.34
CA ARG A 258 26.13 -11.23 23.71
C ARG A 258 27.61 -11.56 23.85
N GLU A 259 28.05 -12.70 23.32
CA GLU A 259 29.47 -13.11 23.35
C GLU A 259 30.34 -12.04 22.67
N CYS A 260 29.97 -11.61 21.45
CA CYS A 260 30.71 -10.54 20.75
C CYS A 260 30.77 -9.21 21.52
N ILE A 261 29.68 -8.80 22.17
CA ILE A 261 29.67 -7.56 22.96
C ILE A 261 30.59 -7.71 24.18
N MET A 262 30.56 -8.86 24.86
CA MET A 262 31.42 -9.09 26.04
C MET A 262 32.90 -9.11 25.68
N ASP A 263 33.27 -9.67 24.54
CA ASP A 263 34.66 -9.70 24.06
C ASP A 263 35.18 -8.28 23.73
N ASN A 264 34.34 -7.41 23.18
CA ASN A 264 34.71 -6.01 22.88
C ASN A 264 34.97 -5.16 24.14
N PHE A 265 34.46 -5.54 25.31
CA PHE A 265 34.74 -4.86 26.58
C PHE A 265 35.99 -5.38 27.31
N GLN A 266 36.64 -6.42 26.78
CA GLN A 266 37.87 -7.00 27.35
C GLN A 266 39.16 -6.51 26.67
N LEU A 267 39.06 -5.59 25.70
CA LEU A 267 40.16 -4.88 25.05
C LEU A 267 40.13 -3.39 25.43
#